data_AF-A0A7R9ZFY8-F1
#
_entry.id   AF-A0A7R9ZFY8-F1
#
_cell.length_a   1.000
_cell.length_b   1.000
_cell.length_c   1.000
_cell.angle_alpha   90.00
_cell.angle_beta   90.00
_cell.angle_gamma   90.00
#
_symmetry.space_group_name_H-M   'P 1'
#
loop_
_entity.id
_entity.type
_entity.pdbx_description
1 polymer ?
#
loop_
_entity_poly.entity_id
_entity_poly.type
_entity_poly.pdbx_seq_one_letter_code
_entity_poly.pdbx_strand_id
1 'polypeptide(L)'
;DPSPSAPVVAHVCKFAVTDRSYVTDPDLPSSSDPDDGDGGERSRGMIMGIARVLSGTLRSADEEEYYVFGPRYDPADSSSAPPPRRRIRLYLLMGSTYLRVPSVPAGHICAVYDL
;
A
#
# COMPACT_ATOMS: atom_id res chain seq x y z
N ASP A 1 22.06 9.51 8.68
CA ASP A 1 21.50 8.84 9.85
C ASP A 1 19.98 8.80 9.79
N PRO A 2 19.37 7.62 9.60
CA PRO A 2 17.95 7.46 9.89
C PRO A 2 17.77 7.44 11.42
N SER A 3 17.39 8.56 12.02
CA SER A 3 16.98 8.55 13.43
C SER A 3 15.68 7.75 13.57
N PRO A 4 15.54 6.89 14.60
CA PRO A 4 14.33 6.08 14.81
C PRO A 4 13.08 6.92 15.13
N SER A 5 13.21 8.24 15.28
CA SER A 5 12.14 9.20 15.58
C SER A 5 11.68 10.03 14.38
N ALA A 6 12.28 9.85 13.21
CA ALA A 6 11.88 10.62 12.03
C ALA A 6 10.48 10.20 11.54
N PRO A 7 9.64 11.15 11.10
CA PRO A 7 8.32 10.82 10.57
C PRO A 7 8.47 9.94 9.32
N VAL A 8 7.67 8.88 9.25
CA VAL A 8 7.60 8.02 8.08
C VAL A 8 6.73 8.70 7.02
N VAL A 9 7.29 8.92 5.84
CA VAL A 9 6.60 9.56 4.73
C VAL A 9 6.87 8.79 3.46
N ALA A 10 5.81 8.39 2.77
CA ALA A 10 5.89 7.77 1.45
C ALA A 10 4.94 8.47 0.48
N HIS A 11 5.32 8.53 -0.80
CA HIS A 11 4.51 9.13 -1.85
C HIS A 11 4.16 8.08 -2.91
N VAL A 12 2.86 7.78 -3.04
CA VAL A 12 2.32 6.88 -4.06
C VAL A 12 2.25 7.64 -5.38
N CYS A 13 3.11 7.27 -6.34
CA CYS A 13 3.23 7.98 -7.60
C CYS A 13 2.48 7.31 -8.76
N LYS A 14 2.13 6.02 -8.61
CA LYS A 14 1.45 5.25 -9.65
C LYS A 14 0.59 4.16 -9.04
N PHE A 15 -0.55 3.89 -9.66
CA PHE A 15 -1.31 2.67 -9.38
C PHE A 15 -1.11 1.69 -10.54
N ALA A 16 -0.90 0.41 -10.20
CA ALA A 16 -0.71 -0.68 -11.14
C ALA A 16 -1.70 -1.80 -10.83
N VAL A 17 -2.37 -2.32 -11.85
CA VAL A 17 -3.22 -3.50 -11.71
C VAL A 17 -2.34 -4.74 -11.86
N THR A 18 -2.52 -5.73 -11.00
CA THR A 18 -1.81 -7.00 -11.02
C THR A 18 -2.72 -8.16 -10.67
N ASP A 19 -2.34 -9.38 -11.02
CA ASP A 19 -3.05 -10.58 -10.63
C ASP A 19 -2.44 -11.22 -9.39
N ARG A 20 -3.26 -11.94 -8.63
CA ARG A 20 -2.86 -12.68 -7.42
C ARG A 20 -1.68 -13.64 -7.67
N SER A 21 -1.56 -14.19 -8.88
CA SER A 21 -0.48 -15.10 -9.30
C SER A 21 0.90 -14.46 -9.29
N TYR A 22 0.99 -13.13 -9.39
CA TYR A 22 2.26 -12.40 -9.35
C TYR A 22 2.66 -11.98 -7.93
N VAL A 23 1.81 -12.21 -6.92
CA VAL A 23 2.08 -11.79 -5.54
C VAL A 23 2.46 -13.00 -4.68
N THR A 24 3.69 -13.01 -4.18
CA THR A 24 4.22 -14.09 -3.33
C THR A 24 3.95 -13.78 -1.86
N ASP A 25 2.67 -13.75 -1.49
CA ASP A 25 2.22 -13.54 -0.12
C ASP A 25 1.16 -14.59 0.23
N PRO A 26 1.44 -15.53 1.15
CA PRO A 26 0.48 -16.57 1.51
C PRO A 26 -0.71 -16.01 2.30
N ASP A 27 -0.54 -14.90 3.03
CA ASP A 27 -1.57 -14.33 3.90
C ASP A 27 -2.43 -13.27 3.21
N LEU A 28 -2.19 -13.04 1.91
CA LEU A 28 -3.01 -12.15 1.11
C LEU A 28 -4.39 -12.79 0.94
N PRO A 29 -5.48 -12.18 1.46
CA PRO A 29 -6.80 -12.75 1.40
C PRO A 29 -7.17 -12.97 -0.06
N SER A 30 -7.52 -14.21 -0.38
CA SER A 30 -8.24 -14.54 -1.61
C SER A 30 -9.50 -13.69 -1.60
N SER A 31 -9.68 -12.81 -2.57
CA SER A 31 -10.82 -11.89 -2.62
C SER A 31 -12.14 -12.66 -2.55
N SER A 32 -12.73 -12.75 -1.35
CA SER A 32 -14.05 -13.30 -1.11
C SER A 32 -14.86 -12.31 -0.29
N ASP A 33 -15.05 -11.11 -0.83
CA ASP A 33 -16.16 -10.24 -0.46
C ASP A 33 -17.30 -10.43 -1.48
N PRO A 34 -18.54 -10.68 -1.02
CA PRO A 34 -19.69 -10.95 -1.87
C PRO A 34 -20.38 -9.62 -2.20
N ASP A 35 -19.96 -8.97 -3.27
CA ASP A 35 -20.81 -8.01 -3.97
C ASP A 35 -20.48 -8.04 -5.47
N ASP A 36 -21.53 -7.87 -6.27
CA ASP A 36 -21.65 -8.09 -7.71
C ASP A 36 -21.78 -9.55 -8.18
N GLY A 37 -23.05 -9.97 -8.26
CA GLY A 37 -23.48 -11.10 -9.07
C GLY A 37 -23.22 -10.86 -10.55
N ASP A 38 -22.17 -11.48 -11.08
CA ASP A 38 -22.13 -12.01 -12.44
C ASP A 38 -21.13 -13.16 -12.49
N GLY A 39 -21.54 -14.30 -13.03
CA GLY A 39 -20.79 -15.55 -13.00
C GLY A 39 -19.61 -15.52 -13.96
N GLY A 40 -18.40 -15.55 -13.42
CA GLY A 40 -17.18 -15.89 -14.16
C GLY A 40 -15.93 -15.75 -13.31
N GLU A 41 -15.16 -16.83 -13.17
CA GLU A 41 -13.80 -16.87 -12.59
C GLU A 41 -12.81 -16.01 -13.39
N ARG A 42 -12.98 -14.69 -13.33
CA ARG A 42 -11.97 -13.74 -13.78
C ARG A 42 -11.18 -13.36 -12.56
N SER A 43 -9.89 -13.65 -12.55
CA SER A 43 -8.89 -13.07 -11.66
C SER A 43 -9.23 -11.60 -11.44
N ARG A 44 -9.84 -11.26 -10.28
CA ARG A 44 -10.18 -9.88 -9.96
C ARG A 44 -8.84 -9.15 -9.78
N GLY A 45 -8.49 -8.31 -10.76
CA GLY A 45 -7.25 -7.55 -10.76
C GLY A 45 -7.10 -6.75 -9.46
N MET A 46 -5.97 -6.92 -8.79
CA MET A 46 -5.57 -6.23 -7.58
C MET A 46 -4.89 -4.91 -7.93
N ILE A 47 -5.21 -3.83 -7.20
CA ILE A 47 -4.57 -2.53 -7.39
C ILE A 47 -3.43 -2.38 -6.37
N MET A 48 -2.21 -2.15 -6.89
CA MET A 48 -1.01 -1.84 -6.12
C MET A 48 -0.64 -0.37 -6.29
N GLY A 49 -0.37 0.33 -5.19
CA GLY A 49 0.22 1.66 -5.19
C GLY A 49 1.75 1.57 -5.21
N ILE A 50 2.40 2.03 -6.26
CA ILE A 50 3.85 2.17 -6.31
C ILE A 50 4.24 3.43 -5.56
N ALA A 51 4.94 3.25 -4.45
CA ALA A 51 5.32 4.31 -3.53
C ALA A 51 6.84 4.44 -3.41
N ARG A 52 7.31 5.68 -3.33
CA ARG A 52 8.69 5.98 -2.90
C ARG A 52 8.68 6.38 -1.44
N VAL A 53 9.50 5.72 -0.62
CA VAL A 53 9.70 6.12 0.78
C VAL A 53 10.62 7.33 0.81
N LEU A 54 10.11 8.47 1.28
CA LEU A 54 10.83 9.74 1.33
C LEU A 54 11.57 9.93 2.65
N SER A 55 10.98 9.48 3.76
CA SER A 55 11.53 9.60 5.11
C SER A 55 11.12 8.41 5.97
N GLY A 56 11.97 8.06 6.95
CA GLY A 56 11.74 6.96 7.88
C GLY A 56 11.83 5.57 7.24
N THR A 57 11.24 4.59 7.93
CA THR A 57 11.12 3.21 7.45
C THR A 57 9.66 2.81 7.46
N LEU A 58 9.10 2.52 6.29
CA LEU A 58 7.73 2.07 6.14
C LEU A 58 7.62 0.61 6.59
N ARG A 59 6.63 0.27 7.41
CA ARG A 59 6.42 -1.08 7.95
C ARG A 59 5.10 -1.66 7.45
N SER A 60 5.04 -2.97 7.31
CA SER A 60 3.84 -3.68 6.85
C SER A 60 2.79 -3.78 7.97
N ALA A 61 1.53 -4.01 7.58
CA ALA A 61 0.26 -3.99 8.32
C ALA A 61 0.23 -4.71 9.68
N ASP A 62 1.21 -5.55 9.97
CA ASP A 62 1.31 -6.29 11.22
C ASP A 62 1.79 -5.39 12.38
N GLU A 63 2.44 -4.26 12.09
CA GLU A 63 3.11 -3.42 13.08
C GLU A 63 2.49 -2.03 13.26
N GLU A 64 2.00 -1.38 12.19
CA GLU A 64 1.61 0.04 12.21
C GLU A 64 0.45 0.40 11.26
N GLU A 65 -0.23 1.51 11.56
CA GLU A 65 -1.25 2.14 10.72
C GLU A 65 -0.77 3.50 10.21
N TYR A 66 -1.06 3.80 8.94
CA TYR A 66 -0.64 5.04 8.29
C TYR A 66 -1.83 5.90 7.90
N TYR A 67 -1.64 7.22 7.98
CA TYR A 67 -2.59 8.19 7.44
C TYR A 67 -2.45 8.24 5.91
N VAL A 68 -3.57 8.06 5.21
CA VAL A 68 -3.62 8.15 3.75
C VAL A 68 -4.17 9.51 3.36
N PHE A 69 -3.32 10.34 2.77
CA PHE A 69 -3.68 11.67 2.31
C PHE A 69 -4.06 11.62 0.83
N GLY A 70 -5.31 11.95 0.53
CA GLY A 70 -5.78 12.08 -0.85
C GLY A 70 -5.24 13.34 -1.54
N PRO A 71 -5.32 13.43 -2.87
CA PRO A 71 -4.83 14.58 -3.64
C PRO A 71 -5.56 15.90 -3.35
N ARG A 72 -6.76 15.83 -2.76
CA ARG A 72 -7.55 17.00 -2.34
C ARG A 72 -7.43 17.31 -0.84
N TYR A 73 -6.53 16.63 -0.14
CA TYR A 73 -6.30 16.92 1.27
C TYR A 73 -5.68 18.32 1.42
N ASP A 74 -6.34 19.17 2.19
CA ASP A 74 -5.84 20.49 2.56
C ASP A 74 -5.77 20.58 4.10
N PRO A 75 -4.56 20.72 4.68
CA PRO A 75 -4.41 20.84 6.13
C PRO A 75 -4.98 22.15 6.69
N ALA A 76 -5.21 23.18 5.86
CA ALA A 76 -5.81 24.44 6.29
C ALA A 76 -7.34 24.39 6.32
N ASP A 77 -7.96 23.42 5.65
CA ASP A 77 -9.40 23.23 5.65
C ASP A 77 -9.86 22.48 6.90
N SER A 78 -10.20 23.26 7.93
CA SER A 78 -10.74 22.77 9.21
C SER A 78 -12.09 22.04 9.08
N SER A 79 -12.76 22.11 7.93
CA SER A 79 -14.03 21.41 7.67
C SER A 79 -13.84 20.01 7.08
N SER A 80 -12.62 19.68 6.64
CA SER A 80 -12.32 18.39 6.03
C SER A 80 -12.29 17.28 7.10
N ALA A 81 -12.85 16.12 6.76
CA ALA A 81 -12.77 14.94 7.63
C ALA A 81 -11.30 14.53 7.82
N PRO A 82 -10.92 14.02 9.01
CA PRO A 82 -9.55 13.56 9.24
C PRO A 82 -9.17 12.48 8.23
N PRO A 83 -7.90 12.43 7.79
CA PRO A 83 -7.43 11.45 6.83
C PRO A 83 -7.64 10.02 7.37
N PRO A 84 -8.12 9.08 6.55
CA PRO A 84 -8.33 7.71 6.99
C PRO A 84 -7.00 7.05 7.37
N ARG A 85 -7.06 6.21 8.41
CA ARG A 85 -5.95 5.37 8.83
C ARG A 85 -6.11 3.99 8.23
N ARG A 86 -5.07 3.48 7.58
CA ARG A 86 -5.08 2.14 6.97
C ARG A 86 -3.82 1.36 7.31
N ARG A 87 -4.00 0.04 7.40
CA ARG A 87 -2.92 -0.92 7.50
C ARG A 87 -2.51 -1.31 6.10
N ILE A 88 -1.25 -1.10 5.76
CA ILE A 88 -0.76 -1.30 4.40
C ILE A 88 0.13 -2.52 4.33
N ARG A 89 0.07 -3.28 3.23
CA ARG A 89 1.04 -4.35 2.98
C ARG A 89 2.11 -3.89 2.00
N LEU A 90 3.36 -4.22 2.29
CA LEU A 90 4.52 -3.80 1.51
C LEU A 90 5.06 -4.93 0.66
N TYR A 91 5.37 -4.61 -0.59
CA TYR A 91 5.93 -5.54 -1.56
C TYR A 91 7.12 -4.92 -2.29
N LEU A 92 8.18 -5.70 -2.50
CA LEU A 92 9.24 -5.37 -3.44
C LEU A 92 8.89 -5.90 -4.83
N LEU A 93 9.02 -5.04 -5.84
CA LEU A 93 8.83 -5.41 -7.23
C LEU A 93 10.11 -6.07 -7.76
N MET A 94 10.01 -7.36 -8.07
CA MET A 94 11.09 -8.19 -8.62
C MET A 94 10.76 -8.61 -10.05
N GLY A 95 10.93 -7.69 -11.00
CA GLY A 95 10.52 -7.89 -12.38
C GLY A 95 9.00 -7.80 -12.52
N SER A 96 8.33 -8.93 -12.71
CA SER A 96 6.86 -9.02 -12.79
C SER A 96 6.21 -9.52 -11.49
N THR A 97 7.00 -9.91 -10.49
CA THR A 97 6.49 -10.46 -9.22
C THR A 97 6.60 -9.48 -8.06
N TYR A 98 5.69 -9.61 -7.09
CA TYR A 98 5.60 -8.80 -5.89
C TYR A 98 5.93 -9.66 -4.67
N LEU A 99 7.07 -9.38 -4.04
CA LEU A 99 7.54 -10.10 -2.86
C LEU A 99 7.17 -9.36 -1.59
N ARG A 100 6.40 -9.98 -0.68
CA ARG A 100 6.06 -9.36 0.62
C ARG A 100 7.32 -9.09 1.43
N VAL A 101 7.39 -7.90 2.00
CA VAL A 101 8.48 -7.48 2.89
C VAL A 101 7.93 -6.86 4.18
N PRO A 102 8.63 -7.06 5.31
CA PRO A 102 8.19 -6.50 6.59
C PRO A 102 8.39 -4.98 6.65
N SER A 103 9.44 -4.46 6.00
CA SER A 103 9.78 -3.03 6.07
C SER A 103 10.59 -2.56 4.87
N VAL A 104 10.47 -1.27 4.52
CA VAL A 104 11.20 -0.61 3.44
C VAL A 104 11.77 0.74 3.93
N PRO A 105 13.09 0.95 3.90
CA PRO A 105 13.70 2.20 4.34
C PRO A 105 13.57 3.32 3.30
N ALA A 106 13.76 4.56 3.75
CA ALA A 106 13.81 5.73 2.90
C ALA A 106 14.75 5.56 1.68
N GLY A 107 14.39 6.24 0.58
CA GLY A 107 15.11 6.21 -0.69
C GLY A 107 14.65 5.10 -1.64
N HIS A 108 14.00 4.05 -1.13
CA HIS A 108 13.57 2.90 -1.94
C HIS A 108 12.15 3.06 -2.49
N ILE A 109 11.87 2.30 -3.55
CA ILE A 109 10.55 2.17 -4.16
C ILE A 109 9.98 0.81 -3.75
N CYS A 110 8.71 0.79 -3.38
CA CYS A 110 7.96 -0.41 -3.05
C CYS A 110 6.55 -0.33 -3.62
N ALA A 111 5.88 -1.47 -3.71
CA ALA A 111 4.46 -1.55 -3.95
C ALA A 111 3.73 -1.67 -2.62
N VAL A 112 2.58 -1.02 -2.53
CA VAL A 112 1.75 -0.90 -1.35
C VAL A 112 0.35 -1.38 -1.70
N TYR A 113 -0.20 -2.28 -0.90
CA TYR A 113 -1.56 -2.78 -1.04
C TYR A 113 -2.44 -2.30 0.13
N ASP A 114 -3.74 -2.20 -0.12
CA ASP A 114 -4.77 -1.79 0.84
C ASP A 114 -4.73 -0.29 1.24
N LEU A 115 -4.48 0.58 0.24
CA LEU A 115 -4.53 2.05 0.35
C LEU A 115 -5.94 2.64 0.32
#